data_AF-A0A1A8DS81-F1
#
_entry.id   AF-A0A1A8DS81-F1
#
_cell.length_a   1.000
_cell.length_b   1.000
_cell.length_c   1.000
_cell.angle_alpha   90.00
_cell.angle_beta   90.00
_cell.angle_gamma   90.00
#
_symmetry.space_group_name_H-M   'P 1'
#
loop_
_entity.id
_entity.type
_entity.pdbx_description
1 polymer ?
#
loop_
_entity_poly.entity_id
_entity_poly.type
_entity_poly.pdbx_seq_one_letter_code
_entity_poly.pdbx_strand_id
1 'polypeptide(L)'
;TGKLPDGSSHPKVKFPKNLLALADNGNISSLMAYLTVPQHHLEKDCANCTPGVISSKSVLRNIELKAVAAVSVLLRSGGEELQVRGPIQISLPLGLDTHLRASDTVPAWAFNLKTGAWENHGLGIVQAVGDELVWTYTASHLGYWIAAPHPSSKDYLGHASSMDFISYHTYLLMGILGGTLVIVIGFLSLLLCHCGGSYREPRRRRPRFSKLTVVKKDQTTST
;
A
#
# COMPACT_ATOMS: atom_id res chain seq x y z
N THR A 1 18.91 24.82 9.02
CA THR A 1 19.74 24.01 9.94
C THR A 1 18.91 23.73 11.18
N GLY A 2 18.16 22.62 11.18
CA GLY A 2 17.30 22.25 12.30
C GLY A 2 18.13 21.64 13.42
N LYS A 3 18.02 22.21 14.63
CA LYS A 3 18.69 21.74 15.85
C LYS A 3 18.16 20.33 16.17
N LEU A 4 19.06 19.34 16.23
CA LEU A 4 18.73 17.97 16.64
C LEU A 4 18.19 18.02 18.09
N PRO A 5 17.10 17.32 18.43
CA PRO A 5 16.65 17.25 19.82
C PRO A 5 17.79 16.73 20.71
N ASP A 6 17.85 17.24 21.95
CA ASP A 6 18.88 16.97 22.97
C ASP A 6 18.79 15.53 23.51
N GLY A 7 18.80 14.55 22.62
CA GLY A 7 19.08 13.17 22.94
C GLY A 7 20.58 12.98 23.10
N SER A 8 21.02 12.40 24.21
CA SER A 8 22.44 12.23 24.52
C SER A 8 23.17 11.34 23.50
N SER A 9 22.44 10.44 22.83
CA SER A 9 22.98 9.47 21.89
C SER A 9 22.92 9.97 20.44
N HIS A 10 24.04 10.54 19.97
CA HIS A 10 24.19 10.86 18.55
C HIS A 10 24.31 9.60 17.68
N PRO A 11 23.80 9.64 16.42
CA PRO A 11 24.02 8.57 15.46
C PRO A 11 25.52 8.40 15.20
N LYS A 12 25.98 7.15 15.17
CA LYS A 12 27.40 6.79 15.06
C LYS A 12 27.59 5.65 14.07
N VAL A 13 28.68 5.73 13.31
CA VAL A 13 29.14 4.66 12.44
C VAL A 13 30.64 4.47 12.67
N LYS A 14 31.05 3.23 12.93
CA LYS A 14 32.43 2.88 13.27
C LYS A 14 32.87 1.68 12.44
N PHE A 15 34.09 1.72 11.95
CA PHE A 15 34.70 0.59 11.27
C PHE A 15 36.23 0.63 11.44
N PRO A 16 36.91 -0.52 11.36
CA PRO A 16 38.36 -0.59 11.44
C PRO A 16 39.05 0.21 10.32
N LYS A 17 40.11 0.96 10.67
CA LYS A 17 40.85 1.81 9.73
C LYS A 17 41.43 1.03 8.53
N ASN A 18 41.81 -0.24 8.73
CA ASN A 18 42.35 -1.10 7.68
C ASN A 18 41.33 -1.46 6.57
N LEU A 19 40.05 -1.17 6.76
CA LEU A 19 39.04 -1.32 5.69
C LEU A 19 39.07 -0.15 4.70
N LEU A 20 39.82 0.92 5.00
CA LEU A 20 40.07 2.00 4.06
C LEU A 20 41.12 1.53 3.06
N ALA A 21 40.70 1.19 1.84
CA ALA A 21 41.60 0.95 0.71
C ALA A 21 42.13 2.28 0.16
N LEU A 22 42.91 3.00 0.98
CA LEU A 22 43.65 4.17 0.55
C LEU A 22 44.89 3.69 -0.21
N ALA A 23 45.26 4.38 -1.30
CA ALA A 23 46.57 4.20 -1.91
C ALA A 23 47.65 4.41 -0.84
N ASP A 24 48.80 3.71 -0.94
CA ASP A 24 49.87 3.69 0.08
C ASP A 24 50.38 5.08 0.53
N ASN A 25 50.06 6.14 -0.22
CA ASN A 25 50.46 7.53 0.02
C ASN A 25 49.26 8.45 0.36
N GLY A 26 48.07 7.89 0.58
CA GLY A 26 46.82 8.61 0.78
C GLY A 26 46.77 9.26 2.16
N ASN A 27 46.82 10.59 2.21
CA ASN A 27 46.67 11.32 3.45
C ASN A 27 45.20 11.31 3.91
N ILE A 28 44.95 10.84 5.14
CA ILE A 28 43.62 10.79 5.79
C ILE A 28 42.95 12.18 5.81
N SER A 29 43.74 13.25 5.76
CA SER A 29 43.25 14.62 5.73
C SER A 29 42.39 14.97 4.50
N SER A 30 42.42 14.17 3.43
CA SER A 30 41.57 14.37 2.24
C SER A 30 40.22 13.64 2.31
N LEU A 31 39.96 12.91 3.39
CA LEU A 31 38.71 12.17 3.57
C LEU A 31 37.57 13.10 3.99
N MET A 32 36.44 12.97 3.30
CA MET A 32 35.18 13.59 3.68
C MET A 32 34.14 12.52 3.97
N ALA A 33 33.61 12.53 5.19
CA ALA A 33 32.55 11.63 5.61
C ALA A 33 31.24 12.40 5.75
N TYR A 34 30.16 11.83 5.21
CA TYR A 34 28.81 12.34 5.34
C TYR A 34 27.97 11.28 6.06
N LEU A 35 27.31 11.71 7.13
CA LEU A 35 26.39 10.89 7.90
C LEU A 35 25.03 11.61 7.90
N THR A 36 24.08 11.05 7.16
CA THR A 36 22.74 11.65 7.02
C THR A 36 21.71 10.77 7.69
N VAL A 37 20.93 11.36 8.58
CA VAL A 37 19.83 10.71 9.31
C VAL A 37 18.59 11.60 9.17
N PRO A 38 17.39 11.04 8.91
CA PRO A 38 16.16 11.83 8.84
C PRO A 38 15.85 12.49 10.20
N GLN A 39 15.47 13.77 10.18
CA GLN A 39 15.25 14.56 11.40
C GLN A 39 13.88 14.32 12.05
N HIS A 40 12.88 13.89 11.29
CA HIS A 40 11.56 13.59 11.82
C HIS A 40 11.42 12.10 12.04
N HIS A 41 10.99 11.72 13.26
CA HIS A 41 10.49 10.38 13.53
C HIS A 41 9.46 10.04 12.45
N LEU A 42 9.59 8.85 11.86
CA LEU A 42 8.80 8.39 10.71
C LEU A 42 7.36 8.03 11.13
N GLU A 43 6.71 8.89 11.93
CA GLU A 43 5.33 8.81 12.37
C GLU A 43 4.80 10.25 12.28
N LYS A 44 3.91 10.57 11.35
CA LYS A 44 2.49 10.26 11.54
C LYS A 44 1.68 10.19 10.24
N ASP A 45 2.25 10.56 9.10
CA ASP A 45 1.61 10.49 7.78
C ASP A 45 2.70 10.36 6.72
N CYS A 46 3.06 9.13 6.36
CA CYS A 46 4.16 8.86 5.45
C CYS A 46 3.71 8.97 3.99
N ALA A 47 3.51 10.19 3.48
CA ALA A 47 3.21 10.41 2.07
C ALA A 47 4.36 9.97 1.12
N ASN A 48 5.56 9.70 1.66
CA ASN A 48 6.79 9.36 0.94
C ASN A 48 7.48 8.11 1.50
N CYS A 49 6.73 7.09 1.91
CA CYS A 49 7.33 5.82 2.36
C CYS A 49 8.02 5.13 1.18
N THR A 50 9.30 4.79 1.36
CA THR A 50 10.10 4.16 0.31
C THR A 50 9.70 2.69 0.15
N PRO A 51 9.33 2.24 -1.07
CA PRO A 51 8.94 0.85 -1.30
C PRO A 51 10.11 -0.10 -1.01
N GLY A 52 9.89 -1.11 -0.17
CA GLY A 52 10.83 -2.20 0.09
C GLY A 52 10.47 -3.45 -0.69
N VAL A 53 11.46 -4.30 -0.97
CA VAL A 53 11.23 -5.54 -1.72
C VAL A 53 11.91 -6.69 -0.99
N ILE A 54 11.11 -7.61 -0.43
CA ILE A 54 11.65 -8.87 0.07
C ILE A 54 11.83 -9.81 -1.11
N SER A 55 13.09 -10.06 -1.48
CA SER A 55 13.44 -11.19 -2.34
C SER A 55 13.61 -12.44 -1.49
N SER A 56 12.62 -13.33 -1.51
CA SER A 56 12.78 -14.71 -1.02
C SER A 56 13.00 -15.62 -2.23
N LYS A 57 13.78 -16.70 -2.07
CA LYS A 57 14.32 -17.56 -3.16
C LYS A 57 13.30 -18.14 -4.18
N SER A 58 12.00 -17.91 -4.03
CA SER A 58 10.98 -18.38 -4.98
C SER A 58 9.87 -17.38 -5.33
N VAL A 59 9.71 -16.25 -4.62
CA VAL A 59 8.65 -15.26 -4.89
C VAL A 59 9.10 -13.85 -4.50
N LEU A 60 9.00 -12.90 -5.45
CA LEU A 60 9.15 -11.46 -5.20
C LEU A 60 7.87 -10.95 -4.52
N ARG A 61 7.95 -10.49 -3.28
CA ARG A 61 6.79 -9.93 -2.56
C ARG A 61 7.09 -8.48 -2.21
N ASN A 62 6.36 -7.56 -2.82
CA ASN A 62 6.43 -6.14 -2.49
C ASN A 62 5.88 -5.95 -1.08
N ILE A 63 6.68 -5.33 -0.22
CA ILE A 63 6.35 -5.16 1.19
C ILE A 63 6.64 -3.70 1.55
N GLU A 64 5.65 -3.08 2.18
CA GLU A 64 5.82 -1.75 2.74
C GLU A 64 6.68 -1.86 4.01
N LEU A 65 7.78 -1.10 4.04
CA LEU A 65 8.69 -1.05 5.18
C LEU A 65 8.46 0.25 5.93
N LYS A 66 8.00 0.14 7.19
CA LYS A 66 7.90 1.26 8.12
C LYS A 66 9.20 1.35 8.92
N ALA A 67 10.13 2.17 8.45
CA ALA A 67 11.43 2.30 9.09
C ALA A 67 11.33 3.05 10.43
N VAL A 68 11.86 2.45 11.50
CA VAL A 68 11.98 3.09 12.82
C VAL A 68 13.28 3.89 12.95
N ALA A 69 14.27 3.60 12.10
CA ALA A 69 15.49 4.38 11.94
C ALA A 69 16.06 4.21 10.53
N ALA A 70 16.80 5.22 10.06
CA ALA A 70 17.45 5.21 8.76
C ALA A 70 18.78 5.96 8.80
N VAL A 71 19.72 5.56 7.96
CA VAL A 71 21.00 6.24 7.81
C VAL A 71 21.52 6.11 6.39
N SER A 72 22.16 7.18 5.91
CA SER A 72 23.02 7.15 4.74
C SER A 72 24.44 7.51 5.17
N VAL A 73 25.38 6.66 4.80
CA VAL A 73 26.81 6.86 5.10
C VAL A 73 27.56 6.89 3.79
N LEU A 74 28.22 8.03 3.53
CA LEU A 74 29.01 8.24 2.34
C LEU A 74 30.41 8.70 2.75
N LEU A 75 31.42 8.01 2.21
CA LEU A 75 32.82 8.37 2.41
C LEU A 75 33.44 8.72 1.07
N ARG A 76 34.14 9.86 0.99
CA ARG A 76 34.79 10.32 -0.23
C ARG A 76 36.26 10.64 0.03
N SER A 77 37.08 10.42 -0.99
CA SER A 77 38.49 10.81 -1.03
C SER A 77 38.78 11.46 -2.37
N GLY A 78 39.34 12.68 -2.39
CA GLY A 78 39.73 13.34 -3.64
C GLY A 78 38.59 13.55 -4.66
N GLY A 79 37.34 13.57 -4.19
CA GLY A 79 36.15 13.67 -5.04
C GLY A 79 35.54 12.33 -5.48
N GLU A 80 36.19 11.20 -5.25
CA GLU A 80 35.63 9.87 -5.54
C GLU A 80 35.00 9.24 -4.29
N GLU A 81 33.98 8.42 -4.47
CA GLU A 81 33.38 7.63 -3.38
C GLU A 81 34.27 6.44 -3.03
N LEU A 82 34.63 6.32 -1.76
CA LEU A 82 35.43 5.22 -1.27
C LEU A 82 34.54 4.06 -0.83
N GLN A 83 34.66 2.95 -1.53
CA GLN A 83 33.97 1.72 -1.18
C GLN A 83 34.64 1.06 0.04
N VAL A 84 33.92 0.98 1.15
CA VAL A 84 34.36 0.28 2.36
C VAL A 84 33.48 -0.93 2.57
N ARG A 85 34.12 -2.11 2.63
CA ARG A 85 33.47 -3.41 2.88
C ARG A 85 34.09 -4.06 4.11
N GLY A 86 33.26 -4.77 4.86
CA GLY A 86 33.66 -5.41 6.11
C GLY A 86 32.75 -4.99 7.27
N PRO A 87 33.09 -5.38 8.51
CA PRO A 87 32.25 -5.12 9.66
C PRO A 87 32.20 -3.62 9.99
N ILE A 88 31.04 -3.02 9.76
CA ILE A 88 30.76 -1.61 10.06
C ILE A 88 29.67 -1.57 11.12
N GLN A 89 30.01 -1.09 12.31
CA GLN A 89 29.06 -0.89 13.40
C GLN A 89 28.27 0.38 13.17
N ILE A 90 26.95 0.23 13.02
CA ILE A 90 25.97 1.31 12.95
C ILE A 90 25.27 1.39 14.31
N SER A 91 25.09 2.59 14.84
CA SER A 91 24.34 2.86 16.06
C SER A 91 23.44 4.07 15.84
N LEU A 92 22.12 3.85 15.88
CA LEU A 92 21.12 4.88 15.61
C LEU A 92 20.19 5.04 16.82
N PRO A 93 20.03 6.26 17.36
CA PRO A 93 19.04 6.51 18.39
C PRO A 93 17.63 6.27 17.82
N LEU A 94 16.77 5.65 18.63
CA LEU A 94 15.38 5.38 18.29
C LEU A 94 14.48 6.46 18.88
N GLY A 95 13.36 6.73 18.20
CA GLY A 95 12.31 7.60 18.72
C GLY A 95 11.56 6.98 19.89
N LEU A 96 10.96 7.84 20.72
CA LEU A 96 10.19 7.46 21.91
C LEU A 96 8.95 6.61 21.57
N ASP A 97 8.38 6.79 20.37
CA ASP A 97 7.11 6.18 19.97
C ASP A 97 7.25 4.85 19.21
N THR A 98 8.47 4.27 19.15
CA THR A 98 8.72 3.05 18.37
C THR A 98 8.10 1.76 18.94
N HIS A 99 7.51 1.80 20.14
CA HIS A 99 7.05 0.64 20.92
C HIS A 99 8.10 -0.45 21.19
N LEU A 100 9.38 -0.19 20.87
CA LEU A 100 10.50 -1.10 21.07
C LEU A 100 11.01 -1.05 22.51
N ARG A 101 11.64 -2.14 22.92
CA ARG A 101 12.28 -2.32 24.23
C ARG A 101 13.74 -2.73 24.05
N ALA A 102 14.52 -2.56 25.11
CA ALA A 102 15.87 -3.11 25.15
C ALA A 102 15.85 -4.63 24.90
N SER A 103 16.85 -5.10 24.15
CA SER A 103 16.99 -6.49 23.68
C SER A 103 16.02 -6.91 22.56
N ASP A 104 15.11 -6.05 22.10
CA ASP A 104 14.34 -6.33 20.89
C ASP A 104 15.25 -6.42 19.67
N THR A 105 14.88 -7.25 18.71
CA THR A 105 15.57 -7.36 17.43
C THR A 105 14.76 -6.71 16.32
N VAL A 106 15.39 -5.83 15.54
CA VAL A 106 14.76 -5.17 14.40
C VAL A 106 15.54 -5.51 13.14
N PRO A 107 14.88 -5.96 12.06
CA PRO A 107 15.53 -6.28 10.80
C PRO A 107 16.30 -5.09 10.20
N ALA A 108 17.48 -5.40 9.67
CA ALA A 108 18.34 -4.48 8.97
C ALA A 108 18.16 -4.65 7.45
N TRP A 109 17.92 -3.54 6.77
CA TRP A 109 17.76 -3.53 5.32
C TRP A 109 18.78 -2.62 4.66
N ALA A 110 19.39 -3.09 3.58
CA ALA A 110 20.29 -2.29 2.75
C ALA A 110 19.61 -1.93 1.44
N PHE A 111 19.79 -0.71 0.97
CA PHE A 111 19.29 -0.34 -0.35
C PHE A 111 20.25 -0.85 -1.42
N ASN A 112 19.74 -1.69 -2.32
CA ASN A 112 20.48 -2.15 -3.48
C ASN A 112 20.19 -1.23 -4.67
N LEU A 113 21.17 -0.39 -5.02
CA LEU A 113 21.08 0.54 -6.15
C LEU A 113 20.86 -0.13 -7.50
N LYS A 114 21.28 -1.39 -7.68
CA LYS A 114 21.12 -2.12 -8.94
C LYS A 114 19.70 -2.61 -9.14
N THR A 115 19.07 -3.07 -8.06
CA THR A 115 17.69 -3.59 -8.08
C THR A 115 16.66 -2.50 -7.78
N GLY A 116 17.10 -1.37 -7.20
CA GLY A 116 16.23 -0.28 -6.76
C GLY A 116 15.40 -0.64 -5.52
N ALA A 117 15.87 -1.58 -4.71
CA ALA A 117 15.05 -2.22 -3.69
C ALA A 117 15.79 -2.41 -2.35
N TRP A 118 15.03 -2.45 -1.26
CA TRP A 118 15.54 -2.75 0.08
C TRP A 118 15.68 -4.25 0.30
N GLU A 119 16.88 -4.74 0.54
CA GLU A 119 17.17 -6.15 0.77
C GLU A 119 17.41 -6.42 2.26
N ASN A 120 16.87 -7.52 2.77
CA ASN A 120 17.07 -7.91 4.17
C ASN A 120 18.48 -8.50 4.35
N HIS A 121 19.25 -7.96 5.30
CA HIS A 121 20.61 -8.39 5.57
C HIS A 121 20.82 -8.98 6.98
N GLY A 122 19.77 -9.07 7.79
CA GLY A 122 19.84 -9.66 9.12
C GLY A 122 19.04 -8.90 10.16
N LEU A 123 19.46 -9.03 11.41
CA LEU A 123 18.81 -8.45 12.58
C LEU A 123 19.79 -7.57 13.34
N GLY A 124 19.41 -6.32 13.59
CA GLY A 124 20.06 -5.48 14.60
C GLY A 124 19.38 -5.62 15.96
N ILE A 125 20.07 -5.17 17.00
CA ILE A 125 19.62 -5.29 18.40
C ILE A 125 19.39 -3.90 18.96
N VAL A 126 18.28 -3.74 19.68
CA VAL A 126 17.96 -2.54 20.45
C VAL A 126 18.66 -2.63 21.81
N GLN A 127 19.41 -1.59 22.17
CA GLN A 127 20.12 -1.48 23.43
C GLN A 127 19.64 -0.25 24.18
N ALA A 128 19.53 -0.36 25.51
CA ALA A 128 19.35 0.83 26.35
C ALA A 128 20.72 1.49 26.58
N VAL A 129 20.81 2.77 26.26
CA VAL A 129 22.01 3.60 26.46
C VAL A 129 21.58 4.83 27.26
N GLY A 130 21.81 4.79 28.57
CA GLY A 130 21.20 5.76 29.48
C GLY A 130 19.68 5.61 29.46
N ASP A 131 18.97 6.71 29.23
CA ASP A 131 17.50 6.74 29.16
C ASP A 131 16.95 6.56 27.73
N GLU A 132 17.84 6.34 26.75
CA GLU A 132 17.47 6.24 25.33
C GLU A 132 17.64 4.82 24.80
N LEU A 133 16.88 4.49 23.75
CA LEU A 133 17.05 3.24 23.00
C LEU A 133 17.88 3.50 21.76
N VAL A 134 18.88 2.66 21.52
CA VAL A 134 19.78 2.73 20.36
C VAL A 134 19.71 1.41 19.62
N TRP A 135 19.37 1.46 18.34
CA TRP A 135 19.49 0.31 17.45
C TRP A 135 20.93 0.15 16.98
N THR A 136 21.46 -1.06 17.12
CA THR A 136 22.83 -1.41 16.77
C THR A 136 22.87 -2.56 15.76
N TYR A 137 23.71 -2.43 14.75
CA TYR A 137 23.86 -3.45 13.71
C TYR A 137 25.27 -3.44 13.10
N THR A 138 25.75 -4.61 12.67
CA THR A 138 27.01 -4.76 11.95
C THR A 138 26.74 -4.92 10.46
N ALA A 139 26.82 -3.82 9.72
CA ALA A 139 26.70 -3.79 8.27
C ALA A 139 27.95 -4.35 7.59
N SER A 140 27.78 -4.85 6.36
CA SER A 140 28.85 -5.40 5.53
C SER A 140 29.49 -4.36 4.59
N HIS A 141 28.85 -3.20 4.42
CA HIS A 141 29.32 -2.10 3.59
C HIS A 141 28.70 -0.76 4.00
N LEU A 142 29.31 0.34 3.57
CA LEU A 142 28.72 1.68 3.67
C LEU A 142 27.57 1.86 2.67
N GLY A 143 26.74 2.88 2.87
CA GLY A 143 25.59 3.17 2.01
C GLY A 143 24.33 3.46 2.80
N TYR A 144 23.19 3.08 2.24
CA TYR A 144 21.86 3.34 2.80
C TYR A 144 21.36 2.13 3.58
N TRP A 145 21.01 2.36 4.84
CA TRP A 145 20.53 1.34 5.76
C TRP A 145 19.28 1.82 6.48
N ILE A 146 18.31 0.93 6.67
CA ILE A 146 17.15 1.15 7.53
C ILE A 146 16.97 0.02 8.52
N ALA A 147 16.47 0.37 9.69
CA ALA A 147 15.89 -0.56 10.66
C ALA A 147 14.38 -0.51 10.46
N ALA A 148 13.78 -1.61 10.01
CA ALA A 148 12.35 -1.69 9.77
C ALA A 148 11.83 -3.06 10.21
N PRO A 149 10.84 -3.11 11.13
CA PRO A 149 10.15 -4.34 11.46
C PRO A 149 9.54 -4.99 10.21
N HIS A 150 9.42 -6.32 10.20
CA HIS A 150 8.60 -6.97 9.20
C HIS A 150 7.16 -6.46 9.34
N PRO A 151 6.43 -6.27 8.23
CA PRO A 151 5.00 -5.98 8.31
C PRO A 151 4.33 -7.10 9.12
N SER A 152 3.63 -6.72 10.18
CA SER A 152 2.88 -7.70 10.95
C SER A 152 1.78 -8.28 10.05
N SER A 153 1.34 -9.52 10.27
CA SER A 153 0.13 -10.08 9.62
C SER A 153 -1.09 -9.13 9.77
N LYS A 154 -1.06 -8.27 10.80
CA LYS A 154 -2.07 -7.26 11.11
C LYS A 154 -1.98 -6.02 10.20
N ASP A 155 -0.80 -5.65 9.71
CA ASP A 155 -0.63 -4.60 8.68
C ASP A 155 -1.11 -5.07 7.29
N TYR A 156 -1.10 -6.38 7.02
CA TYR A 156 -1.83 -6.93 5.85
C TYR A 156 -3.36 -6.79 5.99
N LEU A 157 -3.85 -6.53 7.20
CA LEU A 157 -5.26 -6.36 7.55
C LEU A 157 -5.58 -4.91 7.97
N GLY A 158 -4.69 -3.96 7.65
CA GLY A 158 -4.78 -2.55 8.03
C GLY A 158 -5.05 -1.64 6.83
N HIS A 159 -6.33 -1.50 6.48
CA HIS A 159 -6.97 -0.20 6.22
C HIS A 159 -6.76 0.62 4.92
N ALA A 160 -6.18 0.11 3.82
CA ALA A 160 -6.22 0.89 2.56
C ALA A 160 -6.05 0.16 1.21
N SER A 161 -6.06 -1.18 1.14
CA SER A 161 -5.76 -1.85 -0.16
C SER A 161 -6.52 -3.12 -0.47
N SER A 162 -6.91 -3.93 0.53
CA SER A 162 -7.71 -5.14 0.27
C SER A 162 -9.20 -4.84 0.09
N MET A 163 -9.72 -3.82 0.79
CA MET A 163 -11.11 -3.40 0.61
C MET A 163 -11.33 -2.79 -0.76
N ASP A 164 -10.40 -2.03 -1.33
CA ASP A 164 -10.61 -1.39 -2.64
C ASP A 164 -10.55 -2.35 -3.81
N PHE A 165 -9.69 -3.38 -3.77
CA PHE A 165 -9.64 -4.39 -4.82
C PHE A 165 -10.89 -5.29 -4.81
N ILE A 166 -11.29 -5.79 -3.63
CA ILE A 166 -12.48 -6.64 -3.49
C ILE A 166 -13.76 -5.83 -3.73
N SER A 167 -13.82 -4.58 -3.25
CA SER A 167 -14.93 -3.65 -3.49
C SER A 167 -15.08 -3.34 -4.98
N TYR A 168 -14.01 -2.94 -5.67
CA TYR A 168 -14.05 -2.65 -7.11
C TYR A 168 -14.54 -3.85 -7.92
N HIS A 169 -14.00 -5.04 -7.66
CA HIS A 169 -14.44 -6.25 -8.35
C HIS A 169 -15.87 -6.66 -7.99
N THR A 170 -16.31 -6.46 -6.74
CA THR A 170 -17.68 -6.76 -6.31
C THR A 170 -18.67 -5.77 -6.91
N TYR A 171 -18.38 -4.47 -6.93
CA TYR A 171 -19.22 -3.46 -7.58
C TYR A 171 -19.30 -3.68 -9.08
N LEU A 172 -18.20 -4.05 -9.72
CA LEU A 172 -18.18 -4.39 -11.15
C LEU A 172 -19.03 -5.63 -11.43
N LEU A 173 -18.91 -6.69 -10.61
CA LEU A 173 -19.75 -7.89 -10.73
C LEU A 173 -21.23 -7.61 -10.46
N MET A 174 -21.55 -6.78 -9.46
CA MET A 174 -22.92 -6.34 -9.18
C MET A 174 -23.48 -5.49 -10.31
N GLY A 175 -22.66 -4.65 -10.93
CA GLY A 175 -23.02 -3.88 -12.13
C GLY A 175 -23.32 -4.78 -13.33
N ILE A 176 -22.48 -5.79 -13.59
CA ILE A 176 -22.70 -6.78 -14.65
C ILE A 176 -23.98 -7.59 -14.38
N LEU A 177 -24.17 -8.06 -13.14
CA LEU A 177 -25.34 -8.86 -12.76
C LEU A 177 -26.63 -8.04 -12.85
N GLY A 178 -26.60 -6.78 -12.39
CA GLY A 178 -27.74 -5.86 -12.50
C GLY A 178 -28.06 -5.50 -13.95
N GLY A 179 -27.03 -5.17 -14.75
CA GLY A 179 -27.20 -4.85 -16.16
C GLY A 179 -27.75 -6.01 -16.97
N THR A 180 -27.25 -7.22 -16.75
CA THR A 180 -27.76 -8.44 -17.41
C THR A 180 -29.22 -8.72 -17.03
N LEU A 181 -29.60 -8.52 -15.78
CA LEU A 181 -30.99 -8.70 -15.34
C LEU A 181 -31.96 -7.71 -16.01
N VAL A 182 -31.58 -6.43 -16.13
CA VAL A 182 -32.39 -5.40 -16.82
C VAL A 182 -32.56 -5.75 -18.29
N ILE A 183 -31.49 -6.20 -18.95
CA ILE A 183 -31.52 -6.62 -20.36
C ILE A 183 -32.50 -7.79 -20.54
N VAL A 184 -32.40 -8.82 -19.68
CA VAL A 184 -33.29 -10.00 -19.73
C VAL A 184 -34.76 -9.61 -19.52
N ILE A 185 -35.05 -8.78 -18.52
CA ILE A 185 -36.43 -8.29 -18.26
C ILE A 185 -36.95 -7.45 -19.44
N GLY A 186 -36.11 -6.61 -20.04
CA GLY A 186 -36.44 -5.83 -21.22
C GLY A 186 -36.82 -6.72 -22.41
N PHE A 187 -35.99 -7.71 -22.72
CA PHE A 187 -36.29 -8.70 -23.77
C PHE A 187 -37.57 -9.49 -23.46
N LEU A 188 -37.75 -9.97 -22.24
CA LEU A 188 -38.97 -10.66 -21.82
C LEU A 188 -40.21 -9.77 -22.00
N SER A 189 -40.12 -8.50 -21.62
CA SER A 189 -41.22 -7.53 -21.79
C SER A 189 -41.53 -7.28 -23.26
N LEU A 190 -40.52 -7.13 -24.11
CA LEU A 190 -40.71 -6.98 -25.56
C LEU A 190 -41.33 -8.24 -26.17
N LEU A 191 -40.87 -9.43 -25.79
CA LEU A 191 -41.43 -10.70 -26.24
C LEU A 191 -42.88 -10.85 -25.78
N LEU A 192 -43.20 -10.51 -24.54
CA LEU A 192 -44.58 -10.55 -24.03
C LEU A 192 -45.47 -9.49 -24.70
N CYS A 193 -44.94 -8.33 -25.06
CA CYS A 193 -45.66 -7.30 -25.83
C CYS A 193 -45.89 -7.71 -27.28
N HIS A 194 -44.89 -8.31 -27.95
CA HIS A 194 -45.02 -8.79 -29.32
C HIS A 194 -45.88 -10.06 -29.42
N CYS A 195 -45.71 -11.01 -28.50
CA CYS A 195 -46.55 -12.21 -28.43
C CYS A 195 -47.96 -11.88 -27.92
N GLY A 196 -48.12 -10.97 -26.95
CA GLY A 196 -49.41 -10.51 -26.44
C GLY A 196 -50.20 -9.65 -27.44
N GLY A 197 -49.51 -8.96 -28.35
CA GLY A 197 -50.12 -8.31 -29.52
C GLY A 197 -50.63 -9.31 -30.55
N SER A 198 -49.93 -10.45 -30.72
CA SER A 198 -50.35 -11.51 -31.64
C SER A 198 -51.53 -12.35 -31.11
N TYR A 199 -51.66 -12.49 -29.78
CA TYR A 199 -52.81 -13.16 -29.14
C TYR A 199 -54.03 -12.24 -28.89
N ARG A 200 -53.96 -10.95 -29.24
CA ARG A 200 -55.10 -10.01 -29.18
C ARG A 200 -55.75 -9.80 -30.54
N GLU A 201 -56.24 -10.87 -31.12
CA GLU A 201 -57.60 -10.85 -31.67
C GLU A 201 -58.49 -11.60 -30.68
N PRO A 202 -59.68 -11.07 -30.31
CA PRO A 202 -60.81 -11.23 -31.21
C PRO A 202 -62.00 -10.24 -31.07
N ARG A 203 -62.88 -10.34 -32.08
CA ARG A 203 -64.36 -10.44 -31.93
C ARG A 203 -65.19 -9.17 -32.18
N ARG A 204 -65.70 -9.11 -33.41
CA ARG A 204 -67.05 -8.68 -33.82
C ARG A 204 -67.96 -8.20 -32.67
N ARG A 205 -68.17 -6.89 -32.59
CA ARG A 205 -69.37 -6.32 -31.94
C ARG A 205 -70.58 -6.65 -32.81
N ARG A 206 -71.37 -7.67 -32.42
CA ARG A 206 -72.77 -7.81 -32.87
C ARG A 206 -73.61 -6.72 -32.17
N PRO A 207 -74.51 -6.01 -32.87
CA PRO A 207 -75.50 -5.17 -32.21
C PRO A 207 -76.54 -6.05 -31.49
N ARG A 208 -76.92 -5.64 -30.28
CA ARG A 208 -78.00 -6.22 -29.47
C ARG A 208 -79.33 -6.14 -30.23
N PHE A 209 -79.97 -7.29 -30.43
CA PHE A 209 -81.40 -7.40 -30.64
C PHE A 209 -82.05 -7.89 -29.34
N SER A 210 -82.87 -7.06 -28.72
CA SER A 210 -83.84 -7.48 -27.69
C SER A 210 -85.23 -7.15 -28.19
N LYS A 211 -86.02 -8.20 -28.48
CA LYS A 211 -87.41 -8.13 -28.94
C LYS A 211 -88.36 -7.72 -27.80
N LEU A 212 -89.18 -6.71 -28.11
CA LEU A 212 -90.63 -6.53 -27.84
C LEU A 212 -91.28 -7.09 -26.55
N THR A 213 -91.95 -6.18 -25.82
CA THR A 213 -93.36 -6.29 -25.37
C THR A 213 -93.91 -4.86 -25.24
N VAL A 214 -94.75 -4.41 -26.18
CA VAL A 214 -96.21 -4.19 -26.04
C VAL A 214 -96.61 -3.45 -24.75
N VAL A 215 -96.89 -2.15 -24.88
CA VAL A 215 -97.96 -1.47 -24.12
C VAL A 215 -98.77 -0.61 -25.08
N LYS A 216 -100.07 -0.91 -25.09
CA LYS A 216 -101.20 -0.37 -25.83
C LYS A 216 -101.65 0.98 -25.25
N LYS A 217 -101.95 1.99 -26.08
CA LYS A 217 -103.12 2.88 -25.91
C LYS A 217 -103.37 3.82 -27.10
N ASP A 218 -104.45 3.52 -27.83
CA ASP A 218 -105.52 4.34 -28.43
C ASP A 218 -105.21 5.79 -28.91
N GLN A 219 -105.50 6.12 -30.18
CA GLN A 219 -106.55 7.11 -30.53
C GLN A 219 -106.85 7.18 -32.06
N THR A 220 -108.02 6.63 -32.40
CA THR A 220 -109.11 7.01 -33.32
C THR A 220 -108.97 8.07 -34.45
N THR A 221 -109.58 7.69 -35.61
CA THR A 221 -110.50 8.46 -36.50
C THR A 221 -109.87 9.44 -37.51
N SER A 222 -110.31 9.62 -38.77
CA SER A 222 -111.22 9.02 -39.79
C SER A 222 -110.75 9.63 -41.14
N THR A 223 -111.27 9.41 -42.34
CA THR A 223 -112.48 8.82 -42.94
C THR A 223 -112.09 8.52 -44.39
#